data_AF-A0A7T8BBI2-F1
#
_entry.id   AF-A0A7T8BBI2-F1
#
_cell.length_a   1.000
_cell.length_b   1.000
_cell.length_c   1.000
_cell.angle_alpha   90.00
_cell.angle_beta   90.00
_cell.angle_gamma   90.00
#
_symmetry.space_group_name_H-M   'P 1'
#
loop_
_entity.id
_entity.type
_entity.pdbx_description
1 polymer ?
#
loop_
_entity_poly.entity_id
_entity_poly.type
_entity_poly.pdbx_seq_one_letter_code
_entity_poly.pdbx_strand_id
1 'polypeptide(L)'
;MRRKDREMPREFAGEVLDKCGYASLATVGSDGFAYCVPVSIVRDGEWIYFHCAPEGRKIENLRYQPRVCISAVGETRIPENEFTTEYESAVVTGTAEEVINDEEKIHALRLLCLRYTPGNMAAFDEAIKRSLGRTSVWKVPMESVSGKRKKYDSSGKEMKFGRME
;
A
#
# COMPACT_ATOMS: atom_id res chain seq x y z
N MET A 1 -4.84 -7.86 -16.66
CA MET A 1 -3.54 -7.27 -17.04
C MET A 1 -3.36 -7.24 -18.56
N ARG A 2 -2.91 -6.13 -19.19
CA ARG A 2 -2.65 -6.08 -20.65
C ARG A 2 -1.38 -6.83 -21.06
N ARG A 3 -0.27 -6.59 -20.35
CA ARG A 3 1.03 -7.24 -20.56
C ARG A 3 1.15 -8.44 -19.62
N LYS A 4 0.52 -9.56 -19.99
CA LYS A 4 0.53 -10.81 -19.20
C LYS A 4 1.95 -11.38 -19.01
N ASP A 5 2.86 -11.08 -19.93
CA ASP A 5 4.28 -11.42 -19.82
C ASP A 5 5.02 -10.70 -18.68
N ARG A 6 4.42 -9.66 -18.10
CA ARG A 6 4.94 -8.91 -16.95
C ARG A 6 4.15 -9.12 -15.67
N GLU A 7 3.08 -9.91 -15.74
CA GLU A 7 2.27 -10.27 -14.58
C GLU A 7 3.09 -11.15 -13.66
N MET A 8 2.97 -10.90 -12.37
CA MET A 8 3.66 -11.64 -11.32
C MET A 8 2.64 -12.34 -10.41
N PRO A 9 3.04 -13.42 -9.71
CA PRO A 9 2.19 -14.09 -8.72
C PRO A 9 1.69 -13.15 -7.62
N ARG A 10 0.62 -13.55 -6.91
CA ARG A 10 0.01 -12.75 -5.83
C ARG A 10 1.01 -12.45 -4.72
N GLU A 11 1.86 -13.42 -4.41
CA GLU A 11 2.89 -13.36 -3.37
C GLU A 11 3.87 -12.22 -3.65
N PHE A 12 4.30 -12.07 -4.91
CA PHE A 12 5.14 -10.95 -5.34
C PHE A 12 4.47 -9.59 -5.12
N ALA A 13 3.16 -9.49 -5.36
CA ALA A 13 2.44 -8.25 -5.06
C ALA A 13 2.44 -7.94 -3.55
N GLY A 14 2.30 -8.97 -2.71
CA GLY A 14 2.47 -8.88 -1.26
C GLY A 14 3.84 -8.33 -0.87
N GLU A 15 4.92 -8.89 -1.43
CA GLU A 15 6.29 -8.42 -1.18
C GLU A 15 6.49 -6.95 -1.57
N VAL A 16 5.90 -6.52 -2.70
CA VAL A 16 5.94 -5.11 -3.12
C VAL A 16 5.20 -4.22 -2.12
N LEU A 17 4.03 -4.64 -1.63
CA LEU A 17 3.28 -3.91 -0.60
C LEU A 17 4.05 -3.80 0.71
N ASP A 18 4.85 -4.82 1.06
CA ASP A 18 5.61 -4.86 2.32
C ASP A 18 6.88 -4.01 2.27
N LYS A 19 7.51 -3.88 1.09
CA LYS A 19 8.76 -3.11 0.91
C LYS A 19 8.58 -1.70 0.37
N CYS A 20 7.40 -1.34 -0.14
CA CYS A 20 7.19 0.01 -0.65
C CYS A 20 7.41 1.09 0.43
N GLY A 21 7.90 2.27 0.04
CA GLY A 21 8.04 3.39 0.97
C GLY A 21 6.70 4.00 1.37
N TYR A 22 5.77 4.04 0.42
CA TYR A 22 4.38 4.47 0.61
C TYR A 22 3.53 3.85 -0.51
N ALA A 23 2.21 3.94 -0.38
CA ALA A 23 1.28 3.60 -1.44
C ALA A 23 0.39 4.79 -1.78
N SER A 24 -0.07 4.85 -3.03
CA SER A 24 -1.09 5.81 -3.46
C SER A 24 -2.47 5.21 -3.25
N LEU A 25 -3.25 5.83 -2.35
CA LEU A 25 -4.65 5.50 -2.12
C LEU A 25 -5.52 6.38 -3.02
N ALA A 26 -6.26 5.74 -3.93
CA ALA A 26 -7.26 6.38 -4.76
C ALA A 26 -8.65 6.18 -4.17
N THR A 27 -9.36 7.30 -3.98
CA THR A 27 -10.75 7.39 -3.52
C THR A 27 -11.57 8.23 -4.51
N VAL A 28 -12.90 8.25 -4.38
CA VAL A 28 -13.78 9.06 -5.23
C VAL A 28 -14.60 9.99 -4.35
N GLY A 29 -14.60 11.28 -4.67
CA GLY A 29 -15.42 12.27 -4.00
C GLY A 29 -16.87 12.26 -4.45
N SER A 30 -17.75 12.88 -3.67
CA SER A 30 -19.17 13.06 -4.02
C SER A 30 -19.37 13.93 -5.27
N ASP A 31 -18.36 14.72 -5.63
CA ASP A 31 -18.27 15.47 -6.88
C ASP A 31 -17.92 14.60 -8.10
N GLY A 32 -17.66 13.30 -7.90
CA GLY A 32 -17.26 12.35 -8.92
C GLY A 32 -15.77 12.39 -9.28
N PHE A 33 -14.98 13.29 -8.67
CA PHE A 33 -13.54 13.35 -8.95
C PHE A 33 -12.78 12.26 -8.21
N ALA A 34 -11.82 11.66 -8.92
CA ALA A 34 -10.81 10.81 -8.29
C ALA A 34 -9.88 11.65 -7.43
N TYR A 35 -9.57 11.15 -6.24
CA TYR A 35 -8.65 11.77 -5.29
C TYR A 35 -7.60 10.76 -4.88
N CYS A 36 -6.35 11.02 -5.25
CA CYS A 36 -5.21 10.16 -4.98
C CYS A 36 -4.28 10.82 -3.97
N VAL A 37 -3.97 10.11 -2.88
CA VAL A 37 -3.06 10.60 -1.83
C VAL A 37 -2.05 9.53 -1.44
N PRO A 38 -0.79 9.91 -1.16
CA PRO A 38 0.18 8.98 -0.59
C PRO A 38 -0.19 8.65 0.86
N VAL A 39 -0.10 7.38 1.23
CA VAL A 39 -0.32 6.86 2.57
C VAL A 39 0.77 5.86 2.93
N SER A 40 1.19 5.88 4.19
CA SER A 40 2.00 4.80 4.77
C SER A 40 1.08 3.63 5.09
N ILE A 41 1.43 2.44 4.61
CA ILE A 41 0.60 1.24 4.74
C ILE A 41 1.34 0.15 5.51
N VAL A 42 0.60 -0.77 6.10
CA VAL A 42 1.15 -2.06 6.55
C VAL A 42 0.18 -3.16 6.19
N ARG A 43 0.71 -4.32 5.84
CA ARG A 43 -0.10 -5.50 5.52
C ARG A 43 -0.08 -6.45 6.70
N ASP A 44 -1.23 -7.01 7.02
CA ASP A 44 -1.37 -8.10 7.99
C ASP A 44 -2.31 -9.16 7.39
N GLY A 45 -1.72 -10.28 6.96
CA GLY A 45 -2.42 -11.27 6.15
C GLY A 45 -2.99 -10.67 4.86
N GLU A 46 -4.32 -10.69 4.76
CA GLU A 46 -5.13 -10.21 3.62
C GLU A 46 -5.66 -8.79 3.82
N TRP A 47 -5.22 -8.10 4.87
CA TRP A 47 -5.65 -6.74 5.18
C TRP A 47 -4.50 -5.74 4.98
N ILE A 48 -4.83 -4.58 4.44
CA ILE A 48 -3.94 -3.42 4.40
C ILE A 48 -4.47 -2.38 5.37
N TYR A 49 -3.64 -1.96 6.32
CA TYR A 49 -3.93 -0.90 7.27
C TYR A 49 -3.21 0.39 6.90
N PHE A 50 -3.86 1.52 7.16
CA PHE A 50 -3.23 2.85 7.15
C PHE A 50 -3.82 3.71 8.26
N HIS A 51 -3.03 4.68 8.74
CA HIS A 51 -3.48 5.66 9.74
C HIS A 51 -3.62 7.04 9.14
N CYS A 52 -4.42 7.89 9.78
CA CYS A 52 -4.57 9.28 9.40
C CYS A 52 -5.32 10.15 10.43
N ALA A 53 -5.45 11.45 10.14
CA ALA A 53 -6.39 12.32 10.83
C ALA A 53 -7.86 11.90 10.58
N PRO A 54 -8.76 12.06 11.58
CA PRO A 54 -10.15 11.59 11.54
C PRO A 54 -11.08 12.40 10.63
N GLU A 55 -10.56 13.46 10.01
CA GLU A 55 -11.29 14.35 9.11
C GLU A 55 -10.48 14.71 7.87
N GLY A 56 -11.13 15.44 6.96
CA GLY A 56 -10.61 15.89 5.67
C GLY A 56 -11.07 15.03 4.49
N ARG A 57 -10.81 15.53 3.28
CA ARG A 57 -11.33 15.00 2.00
C ARG A 57 -11.24 13.48 1.84
N LYS A 58 -10.13 12.85 2.25
CA LYS A 58 -9.99 11.38 2.16
C LYS A 58 -11.05 10.64 2.99
N ILE A 59 -11.36 11.13 4.19
CA ILE A 59 -12.32 10.51 5.10
C ILE A 59 -13.74 10.75 4.60
N GLU A 60 -14.02 11.96 4.12
CA GLU A 60 -15.28 12.28 3.45
C GLU A 60 -15.53 11.35 2.27
N ASN A 61 -14.51 11.15 1.41
CA ASN A 61 -14.58 10.23 0.28
C ASN A 61 -14.82 8.78 0.73
N LEU A 62 -14.09 8.29 1.74
CA LEU A 62 -14.24 6.91 2.24
C LEU A 62 -15.62 6.66 2.84
N ARG A 63 -16.19 7.66 3.55
CA ARG A 63 -17.55 7.58 4.11
C ARG A 63 -18.63 7.63 3.02
N TYR A 64 -18.38 8.36 1.93
CA TYR A 64 -19.30 8.44 0.80
C TYR A 64 -19.23 7.19 -0.11
N GLN A 65 -18.03 6.75 -0.45
CA GLN A 65 -17.74 5.63 -1.34
C GLN A 65 -16.48 4.88 -0.85
N PRO A 66 -16.63 3.79 -0.09
CA PRO A 66 -15.51 3.09 0.54
C PRO A 66 -14.71 2.20 -0.43
N ARG A 67 -15.15 2.03 -1.69
CA ARG A 67 -14.35 1.28 -2.68
C ARG A 67 -13.12 2.08 -3.07
N VAL A 68 -11.96 1.47 -2.88
CA VAL A 68 -10.65 2.10 -3.10
C VAL A 68 -9.76 1.27 -4.01
N CYS A 69 -8.75 1.95 -4.57
CA CYS A 69 -7.62 1.34 -5.24
C CYS A 69 -6.33 1.79 -4.57
N ILE A 70 -5.47 0.85 -4.20
CA ILE A 70 -4.15 1.10 -3.61
C ILE A 70 -3.10 0.68 -4.64
N SER A 71 -2.23 1.61 -5.01
CA SER A 71 -1.10 1.35 -5.91
C SER A 71 0.20 1.53 -5.14
N ALA A 72 1.02 0.50 -5.10
CA ALA A 72 2.35 0.53 -4.50
C ALA A 72 3.42 0.30 -5.56
N VAL A 73 4.52 1.04 -5.44
CA VAL A 73 5.71 0.88 -6.27
C VAL A 73 6.86 0.42 -5.37
N GLY A 74 7.52 -0.65 -5.81
CA GLY A 74 8.70 -1.20 -5.15
C GLY A 74 9.98 -0.61 -5.73
N GLU A 75 10.94 -1.47 -6.05
CA GLU A 75 12.20 -1.05 -6.66
C GLU A 75 11.95 -0.45 -8.06
N THR A 76 12.65 0.65 -8.37
CA THR A 76 12.65 1.24 -9.71
C THR A 76 14.07 1.56 -10.15
N ARG A 77 14.33 1.43 -11.45
CA ARG A 77 15.62 1.77 -12.07
C ARG A 77 15.40 2.25 -13.50
N ILE A 78 16.16 3.25 -13.92
CA ILE A 78 16.18 3.75 -15.30
C ILE A 78 17.49 3.23 -15.93
N PRO A 79 17.44 2.27 -16.88
CA PRO A 79 18.64 1.84 -17.58
C PRO A 79 19.15 2.94 -18.52
N GLU A 80 20.46 3.17 -18.54
CA GLU A 80 21.07 4.31 -19.28
C GLU A 80 20.83 4.26 -20.80
N ASN A 81 20.77 3.06 -21.38
CA ASN A 81 20.72 2.86 -22.84
C ASN A 81 19.35 2.38 -23.34
N GLU A 82 18.29 2.49 -22.54
CA GLU A 82 16.94 2.03 -22.89
C GLU A 82 15.90 3.11 -22.57
N PHE A 83 14.95 3.36 -23.47
CA PHE A 83 13.81 4.25 -23.20
C PHE A 83 12.75 3.56 -22.35
N THR A 84 13.12 3.19 -21.13
CA THR A 84 12.25 2.44 -20.24
C THR A 84 12.58 2.58 -18.75
N THR A 85 11.74 1.98 -17.91
CA THR A 85 11.91 1.92 -16.47
C THR A 85 11.73 0.47 -16.04
N GLU A 86 12.73 -0.06 -15.34
CA GLU A 86 12.56 -1.25 -14.52
C GLU A 86 11.73 -0.88 -13.30
N TYR A 87 10.72 -1.67 -12.99
CA TYR A 87 9.86 -1.41 -11.85
C TYR A 87 9.24 -2.69 -11.32
N GLU A 88 8.81 -2.59 -10.08
CA GLU A 88 7.91 -3.51 -9.43
C GLU A 88 6.70 -2.74 -8.92
N SER A 89 5.51 -3.30 -9.09
CA SER A 89 4.28 -2.65 -8.63
C SER A 89 3.26 -3.66 -8.17
N ALA A 90 2.48 -3.27 -7.17
CA ALA A 90 1.27 -3.96 -6.75
C ALA A 90 0.07 -3.02 -6.87
N VAL A 91 -1.05 -3.55 -7.34
CA VAL A 91 -2.33 -2.85 -7.33
C VAL A 91 -3.33 -3.72 -6.59
N VAL A 92 -3.97 -3.12 -5.58
CA VAL A 92 -5.01 -3.73 -4.76
C VAL A 92 -6.30 -2.94 -4.90
N THR A 93 -7.43 -3.61 -5.02
CA THR A 93 -8.74 -2.99 -4.83
C THR A 93 -9.46 -3.66 -3.68
N GLY A 94 -10.26 -2.88 -2.97
CA GLY A 94 -11.10 -3.40 -1.89
C GLY A 94 -12.05 -2.35 -1.35
N THR A 95 -12.88 -2.75 -0.39
CA THR A 95 -13.80 -1.87 0.32
C THR A 95 -13.22 -1.50 1.67
N ALA A 96 -12.87 -0.23 1.87
CA ALA A 96 -12.25 0.26 3.08
C ALA A 96 -13.22 0.32 4.27
N GLU A 97 -12.72 -0.04 5.44
CA GLU A 97 -13.46 -0.06 6.71
C GLU A 97 -12.69 0.71 7.78
N GLU A 98 -13.40 1.52 8.57
CA GLU A 98 -12.80 2.19 9.74
C GLU A 98 -12.61 1.18 10.88
N VAL A 99 -11.44 1.19 11.49
CA VAL A 99 -11.12 0.35 12.66
C VAL A 99 -11.61 1.05 13.92
N ILE A 100 -12.73 0.56 14.45
CA ILE A 100 -13.40 1.14 15.64
C ILE A 100 -12.97 0.50 16.96
N ASN A 101 -12.45 -0.72 16.94
CA ASN A 101 -11.98 -1.41 18.13
C ASN A 101 -10.56 -0.93 18.48
N ASP A 102 -10.35 -0.50 19.72
CA ASP A 102 -9.06 0.06 20.15
C ASP A 102 -7.93 -0.97 20.14
N GLU A 103 -8.19 -2.26 20.40
CA GLU A 103 -7.16 -3.30 20.36
C GLU A 103 -6.65 -3.51 18.92
N GLU A 104 -7.56 -3.63 17.95
CA GLU A 104 -7.20 -3.74 16.52
C GLU A 104 -6.49 -2.47 16.04
N LYS A 105 -6.95 -1.30 16.49
CA LYS A 105 -6.34 -0.01 16.17
C LYS A 105 -4.92 0.10 16.69
N ILE A 106 -4.67 -0.28 17.95
CA ILE A 106 -3.34 -0.31 18.56
C ILE A 106 -2.45 -1.32 17.83
N HIS A 107 -2.97 -2.49 17.47
CA HIS A 107 -2.25 -3.51 16.70
C HIS A 107 -1.79 -2.96 15.34
N ALA A 108 -2.69 -2.39 14.56
CA ALA A 108 -2.37 -1.79 13.27
C ALA A 108 -1.34 -0.65 13.39
N LEU A 109 -1.47 0.22 14.39
CA LEU A 109 -0.49 1.27 14.67
C LEU A 109 0.87 0.71 15.07
N ARG A 110 0.90 -0.38 15.85
CA ARG A 110 2.15 -1.07 16.22
C ARG A 110 2.86 -1.61 14.98
N LEU A 111 2.13 -2.25 14.09
CA LEU A 111 2.67 -2.77 12.83
C LEU A 111 3.20 -1.64 11.93
N LEU A 112 2.48 -0.52 11.81
CA LEU A 112 2.96 0.67 11.09
C LEU A 112 4.25 1.22 11.71
N CYS A 113 4.31 1.37 13.03
CA CYS A 113 5.51 1.85 13.71
C CYS A 113 6.70 0.90 13.59
N LEU A 114 6.47 -0.41 13.66
CA LEU A 114 7.51 -1.43 13.43
C LEU A 114 8.06 -1.34 12.01
N ARG A 115 7.20 -1.12 11.02
CA ARG A 115 7.62 -0.99 9.62
C ARG A 115 8.43 0.28 9.37
N TYR A 116 7.93 1.43 9.83
CA TYR A 116 8.46 2.73 9.41
C TYR A 116 9.42 3.37 10.40
N THR A 117 9.33 3.03 11.69
CA THR A 117 10.14 3.62 12.76
C THR A 117 10.57 2.58 13.81
N PRO A 118 11.14 1.42 13.41
CA PRO A 118 11.45 0.31 14.33
C PRO A 118 12.37 0.72 15.48
N GLY A 119 13.29 1.67 15.24
CA GLY A 119 14.20 2.17 16.28
C GLY A 119 13.53 2.99 17.39
N ASN A 120 12.26 3.37 17.25
CA ASN A 120 11.54 4.21 18.22
C ASN A 120 10.47 3.45 19.02
N MET A 121 10.47 2.12 18.98
CA MET A 121 9.42 1.32 19.61
C MET A 121 9.38 1.44 21.14
N ALA A 122 10.47 1.85 21.79
CA ALA A 122 10.48 2.14 23.23
C ALA A 122 9.52 3.28 23.62
N ALA A 123 9.18 4.19 22.69
CA ALA A 123 8.25 5.29 22.91
C ALA A 123 6.81 4.98 22.48
N PHE A 124 6.52 3.76 22.00
CA PHE A 124 5.24 3.42 21.37
C PHE A 124 4.06 3.56 22.33
N ASP A 125 4.14 2.95 23.51
CA ASP A 125 3.00 2.92 24.44
C ASP A 125 2.63 4.34 24.92
N GLU A 126 3.63 5.21 25.09
CA GLU A 126 3.41 6.62 25.44
C GLU A 126 2.80 7.42 24.28
N ALA A 127 3.22 7.13 23.04
CA ALA A 127 2.60 7.73 21.86
C ALA A 127 1.13 7.32 21.70
N ILE A 128 0.80 6.05 21.99
CA ILE A 128 -0.57 5.53 22.00
C ILE A 128 -1.42 6.26 23.03
N LYS A 129 -0.98 6.32 24.30
CA LYS A 129 -1.70 7.05 25.37
C LYS A 129 -2.02 8.50 24.98
N ARG A 130 -1.08 9.18 24.32
CA ARG A 130 -1.25 10.59 23.91
C ARG A 130 -2.13 10.79 22.68
N SER A 131 -2.12 9.87 21.71
CA SER A 131 -2.62 10.16 20.36
C SER A 131 -3.69 9.21 19.84
N LEU A 132 -4.01 8.11 20.53
CA LEU A 132 -4.96 7.10 20.04
C LEU A 132 -6.33 7.71 19.70
N GLY A 133 -6.87 8.56 20.58
CA GLY A 133 -8.20 9.17 20.41
C GLY A 133 -8.31 10.18 19.25
N ARG A 134 -7.19 10.69 18.74
CA ARG A 134 -7.15 11.64 17.61
C ARG A 134 -6.56 11.06 16.32
N THR A 135 -6.30 9.76 16.32
CA THR A 135 -5.81 9.02 15.16
C THR A 135 -6.96 8.18 14.64
N SER A 136 -7.25 8.19 13.35
CA SER A 136 -8.15 7.23 12.70
C SER A 136 -7.29 6.17 11.99
N VAL A 137 -7.75 4.92 12.02
CA VAL A 137 -7.12 3.80 11.34
C VAL A 137 -8.18 3.16 10.45
N TRP A 138 -7.79 2.85 9.24
CA TRP A 138 -8.64 2.19 8.26
C TRP A 138 -7.94 0.93 7.78
N LYS A 139 -8.75 -0.07 7.45
CA LYS A 139 -8.32 -1.32 6.85
C LYS A 139 -8.99 -1.54 5.50
N VAL A 140 -8.31 -2.25 4.61
CA VAL A 140 -8.82 -2.59 3.29
C VAL A 140 -8.56 -4.08 3.06
N PRO A 141 -9.59 -4.90 2.82
CA PRO A 141 -9.39 -6.29 2.45
C PRO A 141 -8.83 -6.34 1.02
N MET A 142 -7.91 -7.25 0.78
CA MET A 142 -7.26 -7.45 -0.51
C MET A 142 -8.14 -8.25 -1.49
N GLU A 143 -9.34 -7.72 -1.82
CA GLU A 143 -10.35 -8.36 -2.68
C GLU A 143 -9.79 -8.71 -4.07
N SER A 144 -9.05 -7.77 -4.68
CA SER A 144 -8.26 -8.03 -5.89
C SER A 144 -6.83 -7.57 -5.67
N VAL A 145 -5.88 -8.36 -6.16
CA VAL A 145 -4.44 -8.07 -6.06
C VAL A 145 -3.79 -8.45 -7.36
N SER A 146 -2.99 -7.53 -7.91
CA SER A 146 -2.18 -7.81 -9.09
C SER A 146 -0.77 -7.30 -8.90
N GLY A 147 0.20 -8.15 -9.23
CA GLY A 147 1.61 -7.83 -9.26
C GLY A 147 2.07 -7.62 -10.69
N LYS A 148 2.99 -6.68 -10.89
CA LYS A 148 3.60 -6.46 -12.20
C LYS A 148 5.05 -6.06 -12.05
N ARG A 149 5.89 -6.63 -12.92
CA ARG A 149 7.32 -6.32 -12.96
C ARG A 149 7.81 -6.11 -14.38
N LYS A 150 8.70 -5.13 -14.54
CA LYS A 150 9.63 -5.07 -15.66
C LYS A 150 11.05 -5.04 -15.09
N LYS A 151 11.88 -6.02 -15.43
CA LYS A 151 13.29 -6.10 -15.01
C LYS A 151 14.09 -6.82 -16.08
N TYR A 152 15.39 -6.60 -16.14
CA TYR A 152 16.33 -7.26 -17.04
C TYR A 152 17.37 -8.02 -16.23
N ASP A 153 17.82 -9.15 -16.76
CA ASP A 153 18.92 -9.91 -16.14
C ASP A 153 20.29 -9.27 -16.40
N SER A 154 21.31 -9.88 -15.78
CA SER A 154 22.72 -9.59 -16.01
C SER A 154 23.16 -9.64 -17.48
N SER A 155 22.43 -10.36 -18.35
CA SER A 155 22.68 -10.43 -19.80
C SER A 155 21.91 -9.38 -20.61
N GLY A 156 21.13 -8.51 -19.97
CA GLY A 156 20.31 -7.49 -20.62
C GLY A 156 19.02 -8.03 -21.24
N LYS A 157 18.59 -9.24 -20.89
CA LYS A 157 17.33 -9.83 -21.38
C LYS A 157 16.19 -9.58 -20.39
N GLU A 158 15.05 -9.09 -20.91
CA GLU A 158 13.87 -8.82 -20.10
C GLU A 158 13.35 -10.11 -19.42
N MET A 159 13.19 -10.04 -18.11
CA MET A 159 12.61 -11.08 -17.27
C MET A 159 11.10 -11.09 -17.43
N LYS A 160 10.58 -12.09 -18.17
CA LYS A 160 9.14 -12.26 -18.46
C LYS A 160 8.57 -13.49 -17.78
N PHE A 161 7.25 -13.57 -17.70
CA PHE A 161 6.48 -14.73 -17.23
C PHE A 161 6.91 -15.21 -15.84
N GLY A 162 7.12 -14.29 -14.90
CA GLY A 162 7.50 -14.63 -13.53
C GLY A 162 8.93 -15.17 -13.36
N ARG A 163 9.78 -15.16 -14.40
CA ARG A 163 11.17 -15.66 -14.30
C ARG A 163 11.91 -14.96 -13.17
N MET A 164 12.48 -15.71 -12.22
CA MET A 164 13.32 -15.18 -11.14
C MET A 164 14.80 -15.40 -11.48
N GLU A 165 15.70 -14.60 -10.90
CA GLU A 165 17.16 -14.73 -10.97
C GLU A 165 17.71 -14.73 -9.55
#